data_AF-A0A0G4HEU2-F1
#
_entry.id   AF-A0A0G4HEU2-F1
#
_cell.length_a   1.000
_cell.length_b   1.000
_cell.length_c   1.000
_cell.angle_alpha   90.00
_cell.angle_beta   90.00
_cell.angle_gamma   90.00
#
_symmetry.space_group_name_H-M   'P 1'
#
loop_
_entity.id
_entity.type
_entity.pdbx_description
1 polymer ?
#
loop_
_entity_poly.entity_id
_entity_poly.type
_entity_poly.pdbx_seq_one_letter_code
_entity_poly.pdbx_strand_id
1 'polypeptide(L)'
;MRTGRGSCWCTQVRQKVREILSEHEKEHGVKPALVHGDLWTGNIGSAGGRPVIFDPSTYYGDREVDIAMSRLFGSLPSSFYGAYNEEWSLPPGFQQRQTIYNLYHILNHYVLFGGGYQWQAESMISQILKM
;
A
#
# COMPACT_ATOMS: atom_id res chain seq x y z
N MET A 1 -21.11 12.37 17.59
CA MET A 1 -21.59 11.02 17.22
C MET A 1 -22.26 11.09 15.84
N ARG A 2 -21.61 10.59 14.78
CA ARG A 2 -22.16 10.49 13.41
C ARG A 2 -22.49 9.02 13.11
N THR A 3 -23.56 8.51 13.69
CA THR A 3 -24.01 7.13 13.53
C THR A 3 -24.99 7.06 12.35
N GLY A 4 -24.50 6.74 11.16
CA GLY A 4 -25.36 6.52 9.99
C GLY A 4 -24.59 6.28 8.69
N ARG A 5 -23.48 7.00 8.47
CA ARG A 5 -22.62 6.83 7.29
C ARG A 5 -21.53 5.75 7.45
N GLY A 6 -21.03 5.54 8.67
CA GLY A 6 -19.86 4.70 8.93
C GLY A 6 -20.03 3.19 8.67
N SER A 7 -21.22 2.62 8.94
CA SER A 7 -21.46 1.17 8.76
C SER A 7 -21.60 0.76 7.30
N CYS A 8 -22.28 1.58 6.49
CA CYS A 8 -22.43 1.35 5.05
C CYS A 8 -21.07 1.49 4.34
N TRP A 9 -20.31 2.56 4.63
CA TRP A 9 -19.00 2.79 4.04
C TRP A 9 -17.98 1.70 4.33
N CYS A 10 -17.89 1.24 5.59
CA CYS A 10 -16.97 0.18 5.95
C CYS A 10 -17.27 -1.12 5.19
N THR A 11 -18.55 -1.44 5.01
CA THR A 11 -18.98 -2.63 4.27
C THR A 11 -18.67 -2.49 2.78
N GLN A 12 -19.02 -1.35 2.19
CA GLN A 12 -18.79 -1.06 0.77
C GLN A 12 -17.29 -1.09 0.42
N VAL A 13 -16.43 -0.43 1.20
CA VAL A 13 -14.99 -0.38 0.90
C VAL A 13 -14.37 -1.77 1.07
N ARG A 14 -14.77 -2.54 2.08
CA ARG A 14 -14.29 -3.92 2.26
C ARG A 14 -14.70 -4.80 1.09
N GLN A 15 -15.94 -4.68 0.61
CA GLN A 15 -16.41 -5.42 -0.55
C GLN A 15 -15.61 -5.04 -1.80
N LYS A 16 -15.44 -3.74 -2.06
CA LYS A 16 -14.72 -3.25 -3.25
C LYS A 16 -13.23 -3.62 -3.24
N VAL A 17 -12.59 -3.56 -2.08
CA VAL A 17 -11.21 -4.04 -1.91
C VAL A 17 -11.11 -5.54 -2.20
N ARG A 18 -12.05 -6.35 -1.69
CA ARG A 18 -12.07 -7.80 -1.98
C ARG A 18 -12.26 -8.08 -3.46
N GLU A 19 -13.15 -7.36 -4.14
CA GLU A 19 -13.38 -7.46 -5.57
C GLU A 19 -12.08 -7.21 -6.35
N ILE A 20 -11.47 -6.04 -6.18
CA ILE A 20 -10.24 -5.63 -6.90
C ILE A 20 -9.07 -6.60 -6.63
N LEU A 21 -8.86 -6.99 -5.37
CA LEU A 21 -7.75 -7.89 -5.03
C LEU A 21 -8.01 -9.33 -5.50
N SER A 22 -9.26 -9.79 -5.52
CA SER A 22 -9.60 -11.13 -6.04
C SER A 22 -9.44 -11.19 -7.57
N GLU A 23 -9.78 -10.12 -8.28
CA GLU A 23 -9.54 -10.00 -9.72
C GLU A 23 -8.04 -10.02 -10.01
N HIS A 24 -7.26 -9.23 -9.26
CA HIS A 24 -5.81 -9.22 -9.36
C HIS A 24 -5.20 -10.61 -9.15
N GLU A 25 -5.63 -11.33 -8.11
CA GLU A 25 -5.17 -12.70 -7.85
C GLU A 25 -5.51 -13.65 -9.00
N LYS A 26 -6.74 -13.58 -9.54
CA LYS A 26 -7.19 -14.43 -10.65
C LYS A 26 -6.44 -14.14 -11.95
N GLU A 27 -6.18 -12.87 -12.25
CA GLU A 27 -5.56 -12.45 -13.51
C GLU A 27 -4.05 -12.65 -13.53
N HIS A 28 -3.38 -12.42 -12.39
CA HIS A 28 -1.92 -12.36 -12.34
C HIS A 28 -1.27 -13.44 -11.48
N GLY A 29 -2.05 -14.27 -10.77
CA GLY A 29 -1.53 -15.36 -9.96
C GLY A 29 -0.59 -14.89 -8.85
N VAL A 30 -1.12 -14.10 -7.92
CA VAL A 30 -0.35 -13.51 -6.81
C VAL A 30 0.32 -14.60 -5.99
N LYS A 31 1.66 -14.57 -5.94
CA LYS A 31 2.45 -15.47 -5.11
C LYS A 31 2.83 -14.76 -3.81
N PRO A 32 2.63 -15.39 -2.64
CA PRO A 32 3.09 -14.82 -1.38
C PRO A 32 4.60 -14.55 -1.42
N ALA A 33 4.98 -13.29 -1.17
CA ALA A 33 6.36 -12.85 -1.01
C ALA A 33 6.58 -12.44 0.44
N LEU A 34 7.80 -12.66 0.96
CA LEU A 34 8.21 -12.05 2.22
C LEU A 34 8.36 -10.55 1.99
N VAL A 35 7.50 -9.76 2.61
CA VAL A 35 7.52 -8.30 2.51
C VAL A 35 8.14 -7.68 3.75
N HIS A 36 8.76 -6.52 3.60
CA HIS A 36 9.22 -5.69 4.73
C HIS A 36 8.02 -5.19 5.54
N GLY A 37 6.94 -4.81 4.87
CA GLY A 37 5.67 -4.42 5.47
C GLY A 37 5.63 -3.00 6.07
N ASP A 38 6.75 -2.27 6.00
CA ASP A 38 6.86 -0.84 6.35
C ASP A 38 7.99 -0.17 5.53
N LEU A 39 8.08 -0.46 4.23
CA LEU A 39 9.19 -0.02 3.39
C LEU A 39 8.97 1.42 2.89
N TRP A 40 9.38 2.42 3.68
CA TRP A 40 9.38 3.83 3.28
C TRP A 40 10.76 4.46 3.45
N THR A 41 10.93 5.70 2.98
CA THR A 41 12.24 6.37 2.94
C THR A 41 12.93 6.49 4.30
N GLY A 42 12.18 6.55 5.40
CA GLY A 42 12.74 6.55 6.76
C GLY A 42 13.32 5.22 7.24
N ASN A 43 12.92 4.10 6.61
CA ASN A 43 13.35 2.74 6.95
C ASN A 43 14.41 2.18 5.97
N ILE A 44 15.04 3.08 5.20
CA ILE A 44 16.04 2.73 4.19
C ILE A 44 17.29 3.57 4.45
N GLY A 45 18.45 2.92 4.39
CA GLY A 45 19.73 3.57 4.59
C GLY A 45 20.85 2.93 3.77
N SER A 46 22.09 3.32 4.08
CA SER A 46 23.28 2.74 3.49
C SER A 46 24.33 2.48 4.57
N ALA A 47 24.94 1.30 4.53
CA ALA A 47 26.06 0.93 5.37
C ALA A 47 27.20 0.41 4.49
N GLY A 48 28.36 1.05 4.54
CA GLY A 48 29.50 0.66 3.69
C GLY A 48 29.21 0.74 2.18
N GLY A 49 28.35 1.66 1.76
CA GLY A 49 27.95 1.82 0.35
C GLY A 49 26.91 0.80 -0.14
N ARG A 50 26.38 -0.05 0.73
CA ARG A 50 25.33 -1.03 0.39
C ARG A 50 23.99 -0.61 0.99
N PRO A 51 22.87 -0.82 0.28
CA PRO A 51 21.55 -0.52 0.82
C PRO A 51 21.26 -1.40 2.03
N VAL A 52 20.66 -0.80 3.05
CA VAL A 52 20.13 -1.50 4.23
C VAL A 52 18.68 -1.08 4.44
N ILE A 53 17.86 -2.03 4.88
CA ILE A 53 16.46 -1.83 5.27
C ILE A 53 16.31 -2.25 6.73
N PHE A 54 15.53 -1.52 7.50
CA PHE A 54 15.40 -1.71 8.95
C PHE A 54 13.99 -1.38 9.44
N ASP A 55 13.69 -1.75 10.68
CA ASP A 55 12.37 -1.64 11.32
C ASP A 55 11.24 -2.36 10.54
N PRO A 56 11.38 -3.68 10.32
CA PRO A 56 10.38 -4.45 9.57
C PRO A 56 9.08 -4.67 10.34
N SER A 57 8.00 -4.80 9.57
CA SER A 57 6.70 -5.34 9.98
C SER A 57 6.35 -6.52 9.06
N THR A 58 7.23 -7.52 9.04
CA THR A 58 7.24 -8.55 7.99
C THR A 58 6.08 -9.53 8.05
N TYR A 59 5.58 -9.91 6.88
CA TYR A 59 4.62 -10.99 6.68
C TYR A 59 4.76 -11.58 5.26
N TYR A 60 4.04 -12.65 4.98
CA TYR A 60 3.89 -13.15 3.62
C TYR A 60 2.66 -12.52 2.98
N GLY A 61 2.85 -11.73 1.92
CA GLY A 61 1.79 -10.97 1.26
C GLY A 61 2.07 -10.73 -0.22
N ASP A 62 1.30 -9.85 -0.84
CA ASP A 62 1.61 -9.37 -2.19
C ASP A 62 2.83 -8.43 -2.12
N ARG A 63 3.83 -8.66 -2.97
CA ARG A 63 5.04 -7.83 -3.07
C ARG A 63 4.74 -6.36 -3.41
N GLU A 64 3.59 -6.09 -4.03
CA GLU A 64 3.19 -4.73 -4.41
C GLU A 64 3.03 -3.81 -3.20
N VAL A 65 2.81 -4.35 -1.99
CA VAL A 65 2.64 -3.55 -0.75
C VAL A 65 3.89 -2.74 -0.41
N ASP A 66 5.08 -3.32 -0.56
CA ASP A 66 6.34 -2.63 -0.26
C ASP A 66 6.63 -1.53 -1.29
N ILE A 67 6.30 -1.78 -2.57
CA ILE A 67 6.46 -0.79 -3.63
C ILE A 67 5.42 0.33 -3.52
N ALA A 68 4.23 0.03 -3.01
CA ALA A 68 3.21 1.03 -2.71
C ALA A 68 3.66 1.93 -1.55
N MET A 69 4.15 1.33 -0.46
CA MET A 69 4.59 2.04 0.73
C MET A 69 5.81 2.93 0.45
N SER A 70 6.73 2.50 -0.42
CA SER A 70 7.92 3.27 -0.78
C SER A 70 7.60 4.58 -1.54
N ARG A 71 6.35 4.75 -1.98
CA ARG A 71 5.81 5.93 -2.67
C ARG A 71 4.94 6.82 -1.78
N LEU A 72 4.62 6.41 -0.55
CA LEU A 72 3.61 7.07 0.29
C LEU A 72 4.17 8.26 1.08
N PHE A 73 5.31 8.06 1.74
CA PHE A 73 5.99 9.07 2.56
C PHE A 73 7.33 9.46 1.92
N GLY A 74 7.21 10.14 0.79
CA GLY A 74 8.31 10.39 -0.14
C GLY A 74 8.37 9.33 -1.25
N SER A 75 9.43 9.37 -2.05
CA SER A 75 9.61 8.40 -3.13
C SER A 75 11.09 8.09 -3.30
N LEU A 76 11.38 6.81 -3.52
CA LEU A 76 12.69 6.39 -3.99
C LEU A 76 12.98 6.95 -5.40
N PRO A 77 14.26 7.02 -5.81
CA PRO A 77 14.62 7.47 -7.16
C PRO A 77 13.94 6.64 -8.24
N SER A 78 13.68 7.24 -9.40
CA SER A 78 13.07 6.56 -10.56
C SER A 78 13.87 5.32 -10.99
N SER A 79 15.19 5.33 -10.83
CA SER A 79 16.06 4.19 -11.11
C SER A 79 15.76 2.96 -10.25
N PHE A 80 15.33 3.13 -8.99
CA PHE A 80 14.90 2.01 -8.15
C PHE A 80 13.67 1.33 -8.76
N TYR A 81 12.66 2.11 -9.13
CA TYR A 81 11.43 1.57 -9.71
C TYR A 81 11.65 0.98 -11.11
N GLY A 82 12.57 1.54 -11.90
CA GLY A 82 13.00 0.98 -13.17
C GLY A 82 13.64 -0.39 -12.99
N ALA A 83 14.67 -0.48 -12.16
CA ALA A 83 15.37 -1.73 -11.88
C ALA A 83 14.45 -2.80 -11.28
N TYR A 84 13.55 -2.42 -10.36
CA TYR A 84 12.56 -3.36 -9.82
C TYR A 84 11.63 -3.91 -10.90
N ASN A 85 11.19 -3.07 -11.85
CA ASN A 85 10.31 -3.52 -12.93
C ASN A 85 11.06 -4.33 -14.00
N GLU A 86 12.35 -4.11 -14.19
CA GLU A 86 13.19 -4.94 -15.07
C GLU A 86 13.36 -6.36 -14.52
N GLU A 87 13.57 -6.50 -13.20
CA GLU A 87 13.73 -7.79 -12.54
C GLU A 87 12.39 -8.49 -12.28
N TRP A 88 11.40 -7.76 -11.77
CA TRP A 88 10.11 -8.30 -11.39
C TRP A 88 8.98 -7.31 -11.69
N SER A 89 8.63 -7.20 -12.98
CA SER A 89 7.64 -6.25 -13.49
C SER A 89 6.33 -6.28 -12.71
N LEU A 90 5.88 -5.10 -12.26
CA LEU A 90 4.56 -4.96 -11.65
C LEU A 90 3.48 -5.22 -12.69
N PRO A 91 2.47 -6.06 -12.39
CA PRO A 91 1.40 -6.32 -13.32
C PRO A 91 0.55 -5.06 -13.58
N PRO A 92 -0.14 -5.00 -14.73
CA PRO A 92 -1.10 -3.95 -15.04
C PRO A 92 -2.09 -3.69 -13.89
N GLY A 93 -2.56 -2.45 -13.78
CA GLY A 93 -3.49 -2.04 -12.70
C GLY A 93 -2.84 -1.72 -11.35
N PHE A 94 -1.50 -1.78 -11.23
CA PHE A 94 -0.78 -1.47 -9.98
C PHE A 94 -1.20 -0.14 -9.36
N GLN A 95 -1.45 0.91 -10.15
CA GLN A 95 -1.84 2.22 -9.63
C GLN A 95 -3.14 2.19 -8.80
N GLN A 96 -4.11 1.34 -9.18
CA GLN A 96 -5.36 1.17 -8.43
C GLN A 96 -5.09 0.45 -7.11
N ARG A 97 -4.32 -0.64 -7.16
CA ARG A 97 -3.94 -1.43 -5.99
C ARG A 97 -3.02 -0.67 -5.03
N GLN A 98 -2.17 0.21 -5.53
CA GLN A 98 -1.34 1.10 -4.73
C GLN A 98 -2.20 1.94 -3.77
N THR A 99 -3.34 2.48 -4.22
CA THR A 99 -4.26 3.22 -3.33
C THR A 99 -4.81 2.31 -2.23
N ILE A 100 -5.15 1.06 -2.55
CA ILE A 100 -5.64 0.07 -1.58
C ILE A 100 -4.57 -0.29 -0.56
N TYR A 101 -3.35 -0.61 -1.02
CA TYR A 101 -2.23 -0.97 -0.14
C TYR A 101 -1.82 0.19 0.76
N ASN A 102 -1.78 1.41 0.23
CA ASN A 102 -1.46 2.59 1.04
C ASN A 102 -2.57 2.97 2.02
N LEU A 103 -3.84 2.60 1.77
CA LEU A 103 -4.94 2.87 2.70
C LEU A 103 -4.68 2.23 4.06
N TYR A 104 -4.10 1.02 4.10
CA TYR A 104 -3.71 0.36 5.35
C TYR A 104 -2.76 1.26 6.17
N HIS A 105 -1.70 1.78 5.56
CA HIS A 105 -0.73 2.63 6.25
C HIS A 105 -1.31 3.98 6.68
N ILE A 106 -2.19 4.58 5.87
CA ILE A 106 -2.87 5.83 6.24
C ILE A 106 -3.85 5.61 7.40
N LEU A 107 -4.59 4.50 7.42
CA LEU A 107 -5.42 4.14 8.56
C LEU A 107 -4.57 3.89 9.82
N ASN A 108 -3.44 3.20 9.69
CA ASN A 108 -2.50 3.00 10.80
C ASN A 108 -1.96 4.35 11.33
N HIS A 109 -1.54 5.25 10.44
CA HIS A 109 -1.10 6.60 10.82
C HIS A 109 -2.21 7.43 11.46
N TYR A 110 -3.46 7.28 11.03
CA TYR A 110 -4.59 7.90 11.69
C TYR A 110 -4.78 7.38 13.12
N VAL A 111 -4.66 6.06 13.34
CA VAL A 111 -4.74 5.46 14.68
C VAL A 111 -3.63 5.98 15.60
N LEU A 112 -2.40 6.11 15.08
CA LEU A 112 -1.23 6.51 15.88
C LEU A 112 -1.11 8.03 16.09
N PHE A 113 -1.47 8.83 15.09
CA PHE A 113 -1.15 10.26 15.04
C PHE A 113 -2.37 11.17 14.86
N GLY A 114 -3.52 10.63 14.48
CA GLY A 114 -4.75 11.40 14.25
C GLY A 114 -4.61 12.43 13.12
N GLY A 115 -5.24 13.59 13.30
CA GLY A 115 -5.05 14.75 12.42
C GLY A 115 -5.43 14.53 10.95
N GLY A 116 -4.58 15.04 10.04
CA GLY A 116 -4.83 15.04 8.59
C GLY A 116 -5.00 13.66 7.96
N TYR A 117 -4.50 12.61 8.61
CA TYR A 117 -4.65 11.23 8.14
C TYR A 117 -6.10 10.76 8.08
N GLN A 118 -7.01 11.34 8.89
CA GLN A 118 -8.44 11.04 8.77
C GLN A 118 -8.98 11.45 7.40
N TRP A 119 -8.73 12.70 6.99
CA TRP A 119 -9.19 13.23 5.72
C TRP A 119 -8.55 12.50 4.54
N GLN A 120 -7.27 12.15 4.66
CA GLN A 120 -6.58 11.36 3.64
C GLN A 120 -7.21 9.97 3.50
N ALA A 121 -7.50 9.28 4.61
CA ALA A 121 -8.19 7.98 4.58
C ALA A 121 -9.58 8.09 3.94
N GLU A 122 -10.38 9.09 4.32
CA GLU A 122 -11.72 9.32 3.76
C GLU A 122 -11.67 9.58 2.24
N SER A 123 -10.67 10.33 1.77
CA SER A 123 -10.45 10.61 0.35
C SER A 123 -10.05 9.35 -0.42
N MET A 124 -9.11 8.56 0.11
CA MET A 124 -8.67 7.29 -0.50
C MET A 124 -9.80 6.27 -0.54
N ILE A 125 -10.61 6.16 0.51
CA ILE A 125 -11.82 5.31 0.54
C ILE A 125 -12.78 5.75 -0.57
N SER A 126 -13.02 7.06 -0.71
CA SER A 126 -13.88 7.60 -1.76
C SER A 126 -13.34 7.34 -3.17
N GLN A 127 -12.02 7.28 -3.34
CA GLN A 127 -11.37 6.91 -4.61
C GLN A 127 -11.56 5.42 -4.90
N ILE A 128 -11.33 4.54 -3.92
CA ILE A 128 -11.49 3.08 -4.06
C ILE A 128 -12.94 2.73 -4.44
N LEU A 129 -13.93 3.40 -3.85
CA LEU A 129 -15.34 3.18 -4.16
C LEU A 129 -15.75 3.61 -5.58
N LYS A 130 -14.90 4.34 -6.31
CA LYS A 130 -15.13 4.80 -7.69
C LYS A 130 -14.35 4.00 -8.74
N MET A 131 -13.44 3.10 -8.30
CA MET A 131 -12.78 2.14 -9.18
C MET A 131 -13.79 1.11 -9.69
#